data_AF-A0A954D5N4-F1
#
_entry.id   AF-A0A954D5N4-F1
#
_cell.length_a   1.000
_cell.length_b   1.000
_cell.length_c   1.000
_cell.angle_alpha   90.00
_cell.angle_beta   90.00
_cell.angle_gamma   90.00
#
_symmetry.space_group_name_H-M   'P 1'
#
loop_
_entity.id
_entity.type
_entity.pdbx_description
1 polymer ?
#
loop_
_entity_poly.entity_id
_entity_poly.type
_entity_poly.pdbx_seq_one_letter_code
_entity_poly.pdbx_strand_id
1 'polypeptide(L)'
;METLGAGDWFGEVNALSDAPSQATLIADSQCAFLELSAPLFKDLKRSKEFNRRIEESYRRRSLAIHLSVVPVFESISEDQLGQLQNQVEFVYVKKGDRLARSGEPADALYLVRSGAVKCSVETADRAEQVLSYCMSNSSFGEQAILDPPPPWDGDYVAMADTSVLRIPRRTLIETFDTATRTKLVESAQRIYDEDSAGRASDGARGDLLEVMVRNQSVKGGEALAIELDKCIRCNACVESCVAVHEDRVPRLSKTGYRTSGNVTLATSCYNCEIPECMLACPHGAIRRDIRGLIRFVFDNCVGCGACTQACPYDVISLTPPPTDGKEPKFKRNWFLRTLPFIGKRFEGNRPCSGHEGGAARELAGGYSGVRVSAKAIKCDLCAGLPFEACVYNCPTRAIYRVSPEELVRTAAPKEPRA
;
A
#
# COMPACT_ATOMS: atom_id res chain seq x y z
N MET A 1 9.36 18.81 -19.93
CA MET A 1 8.33 17.89 -20.45
C MET A 1 9.06 16.89 -21.33
N GLU A 2 9.30 15.69 -20.81
CA GLU A 2 10.06 14.64 -21.51
C GLU A 2 9.14 13.91 -22.51
N THR A 3 9.62 13.63 -23.71
CA THR A 3 8.87 12.97 -24.78
C THR A 3 9.48 11.60 -25.03
N LEU A 4 8.65 10.55 -25.06
CA LEU A 4 9.09 9.18 -25.37
C LEU A 4 8.90 8.90 -26.87
N GLY A 5 9.92 8.33 -27.48
CA GLY A 5 9.93 7.93 -28.89
C GLY A 5 9.75 6.42 -29.09
N ALA A 6 9.74 6.01 -30.36
CA ALA A 6 9.71 4.60 -30.72
C ALA A 6 10.98 3.89 -30.22
N GLY A 7 10.80 2.76 -29.52
CA GLY A 7 11.89 1.98 -28.91
C GLY A 7 12.15 2.33 -27.44
N ASP A 8 11.59 3.43 -26.93
CA ASP A 8 11.58 3.71 -25.50
C ASP A 8 10.56 2.83 -24.78
N TRP A 9 10.90 2.43 -23.56
CA TRP A 9 10.02 1.71 -22.65
C TRP A 9 9.58 2.61 -21.50
N PHE A 10 8.55 2.25 -20.73
CA PHE A 10 8.15 3.00 -19.52
C PHE A 10 7.44 2.06 -18.55
N GLY A 11 7.20 2.54 -17.34
CA GLY A 11 6.55 1.74 -16.28
C GLY A 11 7.52 0.82 -15.54
N GLU A 12 8.84 0.94 -15.78
CA GLU A 12 9.86 0.19 -15.08
C GLU A 12 9.91 0.53 -13.59
N VAL A 13 9.61 1.78 -13.22
CA VAL A 13 9.50 2.20 -11.82
C VAL A 13 8.43 1.37 -11.15
N ASN A 14 7.23 1.34 -11.71
CA ASN A 14 6.09 0.57 -11.19
C ASN A 14 6.40 -0.93 -11.13
N ALA A 15 7.12 -1.45 -12.11
CA ALA A 15 7.49 -2.87 -12.15
C ALA A 15 8.64 -3.22 -11.16
N LEU A 16 9.45 -2.23 -10.77
CA LEU A 16 10.58 -2.38 -9.85
C LEU A 16 10.20 -2.17 -8.39
N SER A 17 9.52 -1.05 -8.11
CA SER A 17 9.16 -0.60 -6.77
C SER A 17 7.76 -1.03 -6.38
N ASP A 18 7.02 -1.65 -7.30
CA ASP A 18 5.59 -2.00 -7.18
C ASP A 18 4.68 -0.78 -6.88
N ALA A 19 5.23 0.43 -6.75
CA ALA A 19 4.59 1.71 -6.47
C ALA A 19 3.64 2.19 -7.60
N PRO A 20 2.71 3.13 -7.33
CA PRO A 20 1.93 3.79 -8.38
C PRO A 20 2.80 4.52 -9.39
N SER A 21 2.25 4.75 -10.59
CA SER A 21 2.90 5.58 -11.62
C SER A 21 3.26 6.95 -11.07
N GLN A 22 4.55 7.29 -11.09
CA GLN A 22 5.03 8.62 -10.69
C GLN A 22 4.78 9.69 -11.75
N ALA A 23 4.34 9.30 -12.96
CA ALA A 23 4.03 10.21 -14.05
C ALA A 23 2.79 9.75 -14.83
N THR A 24 2.03 10.71 -15.35
CA THR A 24 0.95 10.46 -16.31
C THR A 24 1.51 10.51 -17.72
N LEU A 25 1.27 9.46 -18.50
CA LEU A 25 1.70 9.38 -19.90
C LEU A 25 0.49 9.58 -20.81
N ILE A 26 0.61 10.51 -21.75
CA ILE A 26 -0.44 10.85 -22.72
C ILE A 26 0.14 10.59 -24.11
N ALA A 27 -0.57 9.81 -24.92
CA ALA A 27 -0.17 9.56 -26.29
C ALA A 27 -0.45 10.81 -27.14
N ASP A 28 0.60 11.39 -27.73
CA ASP A 28 0.51 12.55 -28.63
C ASP A 28 0.16 12.16 -30.09
N SER A 29 0.23 10.86 -30.40
CA SER A 29 -0.14 10.31 -31.71
C SER A 29 -0.64 8.87 -31.57
N GLN A 30 -0.97 8.22 -32.69
CA GLN A 30 -1.26 6.79 -32.67
C GLN A 30 0.02 6.00 -32.34
N CYS A 31 0.00 5.31 -31.19
CA CYS A 31 1.11 4.52 -30.71
C CYS A 31 0.73 3.03 -30.65
N ALA A 32 1.71 2.17 -30.92
CA ALA A 32 1.63 0.73 -30.65
C ALA A 32 2.61 0.37 -29.54
N PHE A 33 2.19 -0.46 -28.58
CA PHE A 33 2.98 -0.81 -27.40
C PHE A 33 3.22 -2.32 -27.34
N LEU A 34 4.39 -2.71 -26.83
CA LEU A 34 4.66 -4.07 -26.37
C LEU A 34 4.57 -4.08 -24.84
N GLU A 35 3.56 -4.75 -24.30
CA GLU A 35 3.34 -4.85 -22.86
C GLU A 35 4.10 -6.06 -22.27
N LEU A 36 4.97 -5.80 -21.29
CA LEU A 36 5.53 -6.85 -20.44
C LEU A 36 4.62 -7.04 -19.23
N SER A 37 4.03 -8.23 -19.11
CA SER A 37 3.22 -8.56 -17.94
C SER A 37 4.08 -8.63 -16.68
N ALA A 38 3.49 -8.32 -15.52
CA ALA A 38 4.17 -8.40 -14.24
C ALA A 38 4.83 -9.77 -13.94
N PRO A 39 4.18 -10.93 -14.24
CA PRO A 39 4.84 -12.23 -14.12
C PRO A 39 6.11 -12.34 -14.96
N LEU A 40 6.03 -11.97 -16.25
CA LEU A 40 7.18 -12.02 -17.16
C LEU A 40 8.30 -11.10 -16.69
N PHE A 41 7.96 -9.91 -16.20
CA PHE A 41 8.91 -8.96 -15.64
C PHE A 41 9.66 -9.55 -14.42
N LYS A 42 8.96 -10.23 -13.51
CA LYS A 42 9.56 -10.91 -12.36
C LYS A 42 10.53 -12.03 -12.77
N ASP A 43 10.19 -12.78 -13.82
CA ASP A 43 11.09 -13.81 -14.35
C ASP A 43 12.33 -13.18 -15.00
N LEU A 44 12.15 -12.09 -15.76
CA LEU A 44 13.25 -11.34 -16.37
C LEU A 44 14.17 -10.68 -15.35
N LYS A 45 13.67 -10.29 -14.17
CA LYS A 45 14.46 -9.81 -13.02
C LYS A 45 15.55 -10.78 -12.55
N ARG A 46 15.50 -12.06 -12.93
CA ARG A 46 16.58 -13.01 -12.65
C ARG A 46 17.82 -12.77 -13.52
N SER A 47 17.67 -12.06 -14.63
CA SER A 47 18.77 -11.70 -15.53
C SER A 47 19.49 -10.45 -15.04
N LYS A 48 20.81 -10.56 -14.86
CA LYS A 48 21.67 -9.42 -14.51
C LYS A 48 21.61 -8.31 -15.56
N GLU A 49 21.58 -8.66 -16.85
CA GLU A 49 21.55 -7.69 -17.94
C GLU A 49 20.22 -6.94 -17.99
N PHE A 50 19.11 -7.62 -17.71
CA PHE A 50 17.81 -6.97 -17.62
C PHE A 50 17.77 -5.97 -16.46
N ASN A 51 18.24 -6.38 -15.28
CA ASN A 51 18.31 -5.48 -14.11
C ASN A 51 19.19 -4.26 -14.38
N ARG A 52 20.36 -4.45 -15.01
CA ARG A 52 21.25 -3.33 -15.38
C ARG A 52 20.54 -2.31 -16.27
N ARG A 53 19.84 -2.76 -17.32
CA ARG A 53 19.09 -1.86 -18.21
C ARG A 53 17.98 -1.11 -17.48
N ILE A 54 17.26 -1.82 -16.61
CA ILE A 54 16.18 -1.26 -15.81
C ILE A 54 16.70 -0.19 -14.83
N GLU A 55 17.83 -0.45 -14.16
CA GLU A 55 18.49 0.52 -13.28
C GLU A 55 19.02 1.74 -14.05
N GLU A 56 19.61 1.54 -15.23
CA GLU A 56 20.07 2.63 -16.10
C GLU A 56 18.92 3.53 -16.55
N SER A 57 17.80 2.92 -16.91
CA SER A 57 16.57 3.63 -17.25
C SER A 57 16.05 4.45 -16.07
N TYR A 58 16.03 3.84 -14.87
CA TYR A 58 15.60 4.50 -13.65
C TYR A 58 16.50 5.71 -13.29
N ARG A 59 17.83 5.52 -13.36
CA ARG A 59 18.81 6.61 -13.11
C ARG A 59 18.55 7.80 -14.01
N ARG A 60 18.33 7.55 -15.31
CA ARG A 60 18.18 8.59 -16.32
C ARG A 60 16.87 9.37 -16.19
N ARG A 61 15.77 8.71 -15.81
CA ARG A 61 14.42 9.26 -16.00
C ARG A 61 13.63 9.53 -14.73
N SER A 62 13.89 8.78 -13.66
CA SER A 62 13.02 8.78 -12.48
C SER A 62 13.74 9.07 -11.19
N LEU A 63 15.06 8.87 -11.14
CA LEU A 63 15.84 9.07 -9.91
C LEU A 63 15.79 10.52 -9.45
N ALA A 64 15.93 11.52 -10.34
CA ALA A 64 15.88 12.93 -9.95
C ALA A 64 14.51 13.33 -9.36
N ILE A 65 13.41 12.89 -9.99
CA ILE A 65 12.05 13.10 -9.50
C ILE A 65 11.83 12.39 -8.16
N HIS A 66 12.32 11.16 -8.01
CA HIS A 66 12.19 10.44 -6.75
C HIS A 66 12.99 11.12 -5.64
N LEU A 67 14.19 11.62 -5.92
CA LEU A 67 14.97 12.38 -4.95
C LEU A 67 14.28 13.68 -4.56
N SER A 68 13.66 14.40 -5.50
CA SER A 68 13.03 15.70 -5.22
C SER A 68 11.81 15.61 -4.30
N VAL A 69 11.15 14.45 -4.22
CA VAL A 69 10.03 14.21 -3.29
C VAL A 69 10.46 13.75 -1.90
N VAL A 70 11.74 13.45 -1.68
CA VAL A 70 12.22 13.07 -0.34
C VAL A 70 12.40 14.32 0.52
N PRO A 71 11.89 14.35 1.77
CA PRO A 71 11.95 15.53 2.64
C PRO A 71 13.35 16.14 2.81
N VAL A 72 14.40 15.31 2.85
CA VAL A 72 15.79 15.79 3.01
C VAL A 72 16.30 16.58 1.79
N PHE A 73 15.73 16.34 0.60
CA PHE A 73 16.13 16.96 -0.65
C PHE A 73 15.15 18.02 -1.16
N GLU A 74 14.08 18.31 -0.41
CA GLU A 74 13.00 19.24 -0.81
C GLU A 74 13.51 20.64 -1.19
N SER A 75 14.61 21.09 -0.58
CA SER A 75 15.23 22.40 -0.82
C SER A 75 16.28 22.43 -1.94
N ILE A 76 16.49 21.30 -2.63
CA ILE A 76 17.53 21.07 -3.62
C ILE A 76 16.89 21.00 -5.01
N SER A 77 17.45 21.69 -6.01
CA SER A 77 16.85 21.69 -7.35
C SER A 77 17.05 20.36 -8.08
N GLU A 78 16.16 20.02 -9.01
CA GLU A 78 16.27 18.79 -9.81
C GLU A 78 17.60 18.71 -10.58
N ASP A 79 18.10 19.85 -11.09
CA ASP A 79 19.39 19.92 -11.78
C ASP A 79 20.56 19.52 -10.86
N GLN A 80 20.51 19.96 -9.59
CA GLN A 80 21.51 19.61 -8.58
C GLN A 80 21.39 18.12 -8.21
N LEU A 81 20.17 17.62 -8.01
CA LEU A 81 19.91 16.20 -7.73
C LEU A 81 20.34 15.30 -8.91
N GLY A 82 20.31 15.82 -10.13
CA GLY A 82 20.85 15.17 -11.33
C GLY A 82 22.31 14.75 -11.18
N GLN A 83 23.11 15.46 -10.38
CA GLN A 83 24.53 15.16 -10.14
C GLN A 83 24.73 13.87 -9.32
N LEU A 84 23.73 13.47 -8.54
CA LEU A 84 23.76 12.21 -7.78
C LEU A 84 23.49 10.98 -8.66
N GLN A 85 22.92 11.14 -9.86
CA GLN A 85 22.34 10.04 -10.63
C GLN A 85 23.27 8.83 -10.84
N ASN A 86 24.57 9.07 -11.04
CA ASN A 86 25.56 8.01 -11.29
C ASN A 86 26.26 7.49 -10.03
N GLN A 87 26.02 8.11 -8.87
CA GLN A 87 26.73 7.81 -7.62
C GLN A 87 25.85 7.12 -6.58
N VAL A 88 24.52 7.03 -6.83
CA VAL A 88 23.60 6.25 -5.99
C VAL A 88 23.83 4.76 -6.19
N GLU A 89 23.81 3.97 -5.12
CA GLU A 89 23.92 2.51 -5.16
C GLU A 89 22.51 1.88 -5.03
N PHE A 90 22.20 0.90 -5.88
CA PHE A 90 20.97 0.11 -5.77
C PHE A 90 21.25 -1.10 -4.89
N VAL A 91 20.56 -1.21 -3.76
CA VAL A 91 20.75 -2.29 -2.80
C VAL A 91 19.44 -3.05 -2.66
N TYR A 92 19.51 -4.37 -2.82
CA TYR A 92 18.40 -5.29 -2.58
C TYR A 92 18.74 -6.19 -1.41
N VAL A 93 17.84 -6.24 -0.43
CA VAL A 93 18.00 -7.03 0.79
C VAL A 93 16.79 -7.92 1.00
N LYS A 94 17.01 -9.11 1.56
CA LYS A 94 15.94 -10.04 1.92
C LYS A 94 15.37 -9.69 3.28
N LYS A 95 14.17 -10.19 3.56
CA LYS A 95 13.60 -10.15 4.90
C LYS A 95 14.60 -10.69 5.95
N GLY A 96 14.85 -9.90 6.99
CA GLY A 96 15.75 -10.20 8.10
C GLY A 96 17.17 -9.69 7.92
N ASP A 97 17.55 -9.27 6.71
CA ASP A 97 18.86 -8.66 6.47
C ASP A 97 18.95 -7.30 7.17
N ARG A 98 20.15 -6.98 7.67
CA ARG A 98 20.44 -5.75 8.40
C ARG A 98 21.14 -4.74 7.49
N LEU A 99 20.63 -3.52 7.47
CA LEU A 99 21.15 -2.39 6.69
C LEU A 99 22.10 -1.51 7.51
N ALA A 100 21.86 -1.38 8.82
CA ALA A 100 22.71 -0.64 9.74
C ALA A 100 22.61 -1.22 11.16
N ARG A 101 23.63 -0.97 11.98
CA ARG A 101 23.72 -1.46 13.36
C ARG A 101 23.87 -0.30 14.34
N SER A 102 23.12 -0.36 15.44
CA SER A 102 23.17 0.64 16.50
C SER A 102 24.60 0.87 17.01
N GLY A 103 24.97 2.14 17.19
CA GLY A 103 26.28 2.56 17.67
C GLY A 103 27.40 2.60 16.63
N GLU A 104 27.21 2.04 15.44
CA GLU A 104 28.18 2.19 14.34
C GLU A 104 28.07 3.59 13.71
N PRO A 105 29.14 4.14 13.10
CA PRO A 105 29.06 5.44 12.43
C PRO A 105 28.04 5.45 11.29
N ALA A 106 27.18 6.47 11.24
CA ALA A 106 26.27 6.64 10.12
C ALA A 106 27.04 7.02 8.85
N ASP A 107 27.02 6.13 7.86
CA ASP A 107 27.90 6.15 6.69
C ASP A 107 27.17 6.46 5.37
N ALA A 108 25.84 6.41 5.36
CA ALA A 108 25.03 6.63 4.17
C ALA A 108 23.60 7.05 4.52
N LEU A 109 22.98 7.75 3.57
CA LEU A 109 21.53 7.96 3.52
C LEU A 109 20.91 6.82 2.71
N TYR A 110 19.80 6.28 3.19
CA TYR A 110 19.02 5.26 2.48
C TYR A 110 17.63 5.80 2.13
N LEU A 111 17.17 5.50 0.93
CA LEU A 111 15.82 5.79 0.47
C LEU A 111 15.12 4.48 0.08
N VAL A 112 14.04 4.15 0.79
CA VAL A 112 13.30 2.91 0.58
C VAL A 112 12.44 3.07 -0.68
N ARG A 113 12.71 2.27 -1.71
CA ARG A 113 11.91 2.28 -2.94
C ARG A 113 10.70 1.37 -2.83
N SER A 114 10.90 0.22 -2.17
CA SER A 114 9.87 -0.79 -1.97
C SER A 114 10.25 -1.70 -0.82
N GLY A 115 9.26 -2.22 -0.11
CA GLY A 115 9.47 -3.05 1.07
C GLY A 115 9.37 -2.23 2.35
N ALA A 116 9.97 -2.74 3.43
CA ALA A 116 9.86 -2.15 4.76
C ALA A 116 11.14 -2.37 5.55
N VAL A 117 11.57 -1.36 6.29
CA VAL A 117 12.68 -1.42 7.23
C VAL A 117 12.17 -0.99 8.60
N LYS A 118 12.52 -1.71 9.66
CA LYS A 118 12.31 -1.24 11.04
C LYS A 118 13.62 -0.74 11.62
N CYS A 119 13.56 0.29 12.45
CA CYS A 119 14.64 0.70 13.34
C CYS A 119 14.29 0.26 14.76
N SER A 120 15.13 -0.54 15.40
CA SER A 120 14.87 -1.07 16.75
C SER A 120 16.12 -1.06 17.62
N VAL A 121 15.92 -0.98 18.93
CA VAL A 121 16.98 -1.12 19.94
C VAL A 121 16.64 -2.27 20.87
N GLU A 122 17.68 -2.95 21.35
CA GLU A 122 17.52 -3.95 22.41
C GLU A 122 17.53 -3.25 23.76
N THR A 123 16.46 -3.41 24.54
CA THR A 123 16.35 -2.81 25.88
C THR A 123 17.19 -3.57 26.90
N ALA A 124 17.36 -3.01 28.10
CA ALA A 124 18.10 -3.65 29.19
C ALA A 124 17.57 -5.07 29.53
N ASP A 125 16.28 -5.31 29.30
CA ASP A 125 15.61 -6.60 29.53
C ASP A 125 15.72 -7.57 28.35
N ARG A 126 16.55 -7.27 27.34
CA ARG A 126 16.66 -8.00 26.06
C ARG A 126 15.38 -8.07 25.25
N ALA A 127 14.44 -7.15 25.50
CA ALA A 127 13.27 -7.00 24.66
C ALA A 127 13.61 -6.07 23.49
N GLU A 128 13.17 -6.42 22.29
CA GLU A 128 13.29 -5.54 21.12
C GLU A 128 12.24 -4.43 21.23
N GLN A 129 12.70 -3.18 21.30
CA GLN A 129 11.86 -2.01 21.22
C GLN A 129 12.01 -1.37 19.84
N VAL A 130 10.92 -1.27 19.09
CA VAL A 130 10.94 -0.62 17.78
C VAL A 130 10.79 0.89 17.95
N LEU A 131 11.72 1.64 17.36
CA LEU A 131 11.78 3.09 17.40
C LEU A 131 11.01 3.73 16.24
N SER A 132 11.18 3.18 15.03
CA SER A 132 10.53 3.71 13.83
C SER A 132 10.44 2.65 12.74
N TYR A 133 9.69 2.97 11.68
CA TYR A 133 9.59 2.17 10.47
C TYR A 133 9.77 3.05 9.25
N CYS A 134 10.57 2.60 8.30
CA CYS A 134 10.87 3.30 7.06
C CYS A 134 10.28 2.51 5.89
N MET A 135 9.40 3.20 5.15
CA MET A 135 8.54 2.61 4.12
C MET A 135 8.82 3.18 2.74
N SER A 136 8.12 2.72 1.70
CA SER A 136 8.27 3.26 0.33
C SER A 136 8.26 4.79 0.34
N ASN A 137 9.22 5.40 -0.37
CA ASN A 137 9.48 6.84 -0.44
C ASN A 137 9.92 7.51 0.88
N SER A 138 10.11 6.76 1.97
CA SER A 138 10.74 7.25 3.20
C SER A 138 12.26 7.11 3.12
N SER A 139 12.97 8.01 3.77
CA SER A 139 14.42 7.92 3.97
C SER A 139 14.78 7.59 5.42
N PHE A 140 16.02 7.13 5.62
CA PHE A 140 16.66 7.03 6.92
C PHE A 140 18.17 7.19 6.79
N GLY A 141 18.83 7.59 7.88
CA GLY A 141 20.27 7.84 7.88
C GLY A 141 20.64 9.27 7.48
N GLU A 142 19.70 10.21 7.61
CA GLU A 142 19.90 11.66 7.41
C GLU A 142 21.03 12.19 8.29
N GLN A 143 21.21 11.60 9.48
CA GLN A 143 22.33 11.90 10.38
C GLN A 143 23.70 11.69 9.74
N ALA A 144 23.81 10.84 8.70
CA ALA A 144 25.02 10.64 7.91
C ALA A 144 25.41 11.89 7.08
N ILE A 145 24.59 12.93 7.04
CA ILE A 145 24.88 14.23 6.40
C ILE A 145 25.53 15.21 7.41
N LEU A 146 25.24 15.06 8.71
CA LEU A 146 25.69 15.97 9.77
C LEU A 146 27.21 15.88 10.01
N ASP A 147 27.82 16.89 10.62
CA ASP A 147 29.27 16.90 10.86
C ASP A 147 29.63 17.28 12.32
N PRO A 148 30.21 16.37 13.12
CA PRO A 148 30.40 14.94 12.82
C PRO A 148 29.05 14.19 12.76
N PRO A 149 28.96 13.08 12.00
CA PRO A 149 27.72 12.32 11.92
C PRO A 149 27.50 11.56 13.24
N PRO A 150 26.32 11.69 13.87
CA PRO A 150 25.91 10.80 14.96
C PRO A 150 25.98 9.33 14.52
N PRO A 151 26.26 8.39 15.45
CA PRO A 151 26.17 6.97 15.15
C PRO A 151 24.70 6.57 14.88
N TRP A 152 24.51 5.40 14.28
CA TRP A 152 23.18 4.80 14.14
C TRP A 152 22.49 4.68 15.49
N ASP A 153 21.28 5.21 15.54
CA ASP A 153 20.40 5.24 16.72
C ASP A 153 19.78 3.87 17.04
N GLY A 154 19.72 2.97 16.07
CA GLY A 154 19.19 1.62 16.22
C GLY A 154 19.65 0.67 15.13
N ASP A 155 19.18 -0.57 15.23
CA ASP A 155 19.36 -1.59 14.22
C ASP A 155 18.30 -1.43 13.13
N TYR A 156 18.75 -1.20 11.89
CA TYR A 156 17.86 -1.09 10.74
C TYR A 156 17.78 -2.46 10.06
N VAL A 157 16.61 -3.10 10.13
CA VAL A 157 16.42 -4.48 9.65
C VAL A 157 15.25 -4.53 8.66
N ALA A 158 15.46 -5.21 7.53
CA ALA A 158 14.45 -5.41 6.52
C ALA A 158 13.33 -6.34 7.04
N MET A 159 12.08 -5.87 6.95
CA MET A 159 10.90 -6.61 7.43
C MET A 159 10.21 -7.41 6.32
N ALA A 160 10.55 -7.10 5.07
CA ALA A 160 10.20 -7.83 3.86
C ALA A 160 11.42 -7.81 2.92
N ASP A 161 11.28 -8.45 1.76
CA ASP A 161 12.20 -8.21 0.65
C ASP A 161 12.12 -6.73 0.26
N THR A 162 13.24 -6.03 0.35
CA THR A 162 13.29 -4.56 0.31
C THR A 162 14.33 -4.10 -0.72
N SER A 163 13.96 -3.10 -1.52
CA SER A 163 14.87 -2.37 -2.41
C SER A 163 15.07 -0.96 -1.87
N VAL A 164 16.34 -0.60 -1.67
CA VAL A 164 16.73 0.73 -1.21
C VAL A 164 17.74 1.36 -2.17
N LEU A 165 17.74 2.68 -2.23
CA LEU A 165 18.82 3.47 -2.79
C LEU A 165 19.75 3.87 -1.65
N ARG A 166 21.03 3.50 -1.73
CA ARG A 166 22.06 3.90 -0.77
C ARG A 166 22.86 5.04 -1.38
N ILE A 167 22.95 6.16 -0.67
CA ILE A 167 23.75 7.32 -1.04
C ILE A 167 24.84 7.48 0.01
N PRO A 168 26.10 7.11 -0.30
CA PRO A 168 27.19 7.20 0.66
C PRO A 168 27.39 8.63 1.17
N ARG A 169 27.77 8.80 2.44
CA ARG A 169 28.14 10.10 3.03
C ARG A 169 29.15 10.85 2.15
N ARG A 170 30.16 10.13 1.66
CA ARG A 170 31.16 10.69 0.75
C ARG A 170 30.52 11.35 -0.47
N THR A 171 29.56 10.68 -1.10
CA THR A 171 28.81 11.21 -2.25
C THR A 171 28.01 12.44 -1.88
N LEU A 172 27.33 12.45 -0.73
CA LEU A 172 26.54 13.60 -0.25
C LEU A 172 27.41 14.83 0.02
N ILE A 173 28.63 14.62 0.50
CA ILE A 173 29.58 15.70 0.78
C ILE A 173 30.25 16.17 -0.52
N GLU A 174 30.82 15.27 -1.32
CA GLU A 174 31.66 15.63 -2.47
C GLU A 174 30.87 16.16 -3.68
N THR A 175 29.61 15.75 -3.86
CA THR A 175 28.83 16.11 -5.05
C THR A 175 28.35 17.55 -5.02
N PHE A 176 27.90 18.03 -3.87
CA PHE A 176 27.26 19.33 -3.75
C PHE A 176 28.23 20.45 -3.40
N ASP A 177 27.96 21.65 -3.92
CA ASP A 177 28.66 22.87 -3.50
C ASP A 177 28.35 23.23 -2.04
N THR A 178 29.11 24.18 -1.48
CA THR A 178 28.98 24.57 -0.07
C THR A 178 27.56 25.05 0.27
N ALA A 179 26.94 25.86 -0.59
CA ALA A 179 25.62 26.42 -0.33
C ALA A 179 24.52 25.35 -0.29
N THR A 180 24.58 24.40 -1.22
CA THR A 180 23.66 23.27 -1.32
C THR A 180 23.86 22.30 -0.16
N ARG A 181 25.12 22.07 0.22
CA ARG A 181 25.45 21.25 1.40
C ARG A 181 24.89 21.86 2.69
N THR A 182 24.93 23.17 2.86
CA THR A 182 24.33 23.85 4.02
C THR A 182 22.82 23.58 4.10
N LYS A 183 22.09 23.74 3.00
CA LYS A 183 20.64 23.45 2.96
C LYS A 183 20.33 21.98 3.28
N LEU A 184 21.17 21.07 2.77
CA LEU A 184 21.03 19.64 3.01
C LEU A 184 21.26 19.30 4.49
N VAL A 185 22.27 19.91 5.12
CA VAL A 185 22.55 19.77 6.57
C VAL A 185 21.40 20.32 7.41
N GLU A 186 20.86 21.50 7.07
CA GLU A 186 19.71 22.09 7.77
C GLU A 186 18.47 21.17 7.68
N SER A 187 18.20 20.62 6.49
CA SER A 187 17.09 19.70 6.27
C SER A 187 17.27 18.39 7.03
N ALA A 188 18.49 17.83 7.02
CA ALA A 188 18.84 16.62 7.74
C ALA A 188 18.75 16.80 9.27
N GLN A 189 19.22 17.94 9.79
CA GLN A 189 19.17 18.25 11.22
C GLN A 189 17.71 18.33 11.71
N ARG A 190 16.86 19.03 10.95
CA ARG A 190 15.43 19.14 11.26
C ARG A 190 14.76 17.76 11.36
N ILE A 191 14.98 16.90 10.35
CA ILE A 191 14.41 15.54 10.34
C ILE A 191 14.95 14.72 11.52
N TYR A 192 16.25 14.80 11.80
CA TYR A 192 16.88 14.09 12.91
C TYR A 192 16.30 14.52 14.28
N ASP A 193 16.06 15.82 14.47
CA ASP A 193 15.48 16.36 15.70
C ASP A 193 14.00 15.97 15.86
N GLU A 194 13.22 16.03 14.77
CA GLU A 194 11.82 15.59 14.71
C GLU A 194 11.68 14.10 15.07
N ASP A 195 12.52 13.25 14.48
CA ASP A 195 12.53 11.81 14.75
C ASP A 195 12.98 11.49 16.18
N SER A 196 13.98 12.21 16.70
CA SER A 196 14.46 12.05 18.07
C SER A 196 13.39 12.41 19.10
N ALA A 197 12.61 13.46 18.85
CA ALA A 197 11.49 13.87 19.69
C ALA A 197 10.29 12.91 19.58
N GLY A 198 10.04 12.35 18.38
CA GLY A 198 9.03 11.34 18.08
C GLY A 198 9.06 10.09 18.96
N ARG A 199 10.28 9.64 19.29
CA ARG A 199 10.53 8.37 19.99
C ARG A 199 10.14 8.39 21.48
N ALA A 200 9.75 9.55 22.01
CA ALA A 200 9.35 9.72 23.40
C ALA A 200 7.84 9.45 23.67
N SER A 201 7.00 9.22 22.65
CA SER A 201 5.55 9.06 22.83
C SER A 201 4.92 7.77 22.30
N ASP A 202 4.28 7.06 23.24
CA ASP A 202 3.13 6.13 23.12
C ASP A 202 3.31 4.75 22.45
N GLY A 203 3.39 3.70 23.28
CA GLY A 203 3.58 2.30 22.86
C GLY A 203 2.39 1.64 22.15
N ALA A 204 1.17 2.20 22.26
CA ALA A 204 -0.02 1.60 21.63
C ALA A 204 -0.02 1.72 20.09
N ARG A 205 0.58 2.79 19.54
CA ARG A 205 0.72 3.00 18.09
C ARG A 205 1.89 2.24 17.50
N GLY A 206 2.99 2.12 18.23
CA GLY A 206 4.14 1.29 17.86
C GLY A 206 3.74 -0.17 17.64
N ASP A 207 2.91 -0.72 18.53
CA ASP A 207 2.38 -2.08 18.42
C ASP A 207 1.44 -2.27 17.22
N LEU A 208 0.53 -1.31 16.97
CA LEU A 208 -0.34 -1.38 15.78
C LEU A 208 0.45 -1.36 14.47
N LEU A 209 1.45 -0.50 14.37
CA LEU A 209 2.33 -0.45 13.21
C LEU A 209 3.17 -1.73 13.11
N GLU A 210 3.70 -2.24 14.22
CA GLU A 210 4.41 -3.53 14.27
C GLU A 210 3.56 -4.68 13.75
N VAL A 211 2.30 -4.77 14.19
CA VAL A 211 1.35 -5.77 13.70
C VAL A 211 1.07 -5.57 12.21
N MET A 212 0.91 -4.34 11.72
CA MET A 212 0.75 -4.07 10.28
C MET A 212 1.99 -4.51 9.49
N VAL A 213 3.20 -4.28 10.02
CA VAL A 213 4.47 -4.64 9.37
C VAL A 213 4.65 -6.16 9.34
N ARG A 214 4.50 -6.83 10.49
CA ARG A 214 4.66 -8.29 10.62
C ARG A 214 3.74 -9.05 9.70
N ASN A 215 2.52 -8.55 9.52
CA ASN A 215 1.51 -9.19 8.68
C ASN A 215 1.59 -8.73 7.22
N GLN A 216 2.63 -7.98 6.84
CA GLN A 216 2.90 -7.47 5.49
C GLN A 216 1.94 -6.38 4.99
N SER A 217 0.99 -5.90 5.83
CA SER A 217 -0.02 -4.86 5.50
C SER A 217 0.61 -3.56 5.02
N VAL A 218 1.88 -3.42 5.35
CA VAL A 218 2.76 -2.29 5.17
C VAL A 218 3.44 -2.25 3.81
N LYS A 219 3.13 -3.18 2.89
CA LYS A 219 3.37 -2.95 1.46
C LYS A 219 2.43 -1.86 0.88
N GLY A 220 2.33 -0.72 1.57
CA GLY A 220 1.57 0.51 1.29
C GLY A 220 0.06 0.37 1.20
N GLY A 221 -0.56 -0.42 2.08
CA GLY A 221 -2.00 -0.61 2.10
C GLY A 221 -2.72 0.10 3.25
N GLU A 222 -3.94 0.57 3.01
CA GLU A 222 -4.86 1.07 4.05
C GLU A 222 -5.58 -0.08 4.76
N ALA A 223 -5.17 -0.35 6.01
CA ALA A 223 -5.82 -1.36 6.82
C ALA A 223 -7.17 -0.89 7.34
N LEU A 224 -8.13 -1.80 7.42
CA LEU A 224 -9.41 -1.56 8.08
C LEU A 224 -9.22 -1.85 9.57
N ALA A 225 -9.29 -0.83 10.42
CA ALA A 225 -9.12 -0.94 11.86
C ALA A 225 -10.46 -0.82 12.59
N ILE A 226 -10.62 -1.56 13.69
CA ILE A 226 -11.78 -1.53 14.58
C ILE A 226 -11.30 -1.24 16.00
N GLU A 227 -11.62 -0.06 16.53
CA GLU A 227 -11.47 0.27 17.95
C GLU A 227 -12.51 -0.49 18.77
N LEU A 228 -12.07 -1.44 19.59
CA LEU A 228 -12.97 -2.33 20.33
C LEU A 228 -13.70 -1.61 21.46
N ASP A 229 -13.10 -0.57 22.05
CA ASP A 229 -13.72 0.23 23.12
C ASP A 229 -14.92 1.07 22.61
N LYS A 230 -14.91 1.45 21.33
CA LYS A 230 -16.03 2.15 20.68
C LYS A 230 -17.02 1.18 20.00
N CYS A 231 -16.63 -0.07 19.78
CA CYS A 231 -17.41 -1.02 19.00
C CYS A 231 -18.52 -1.68 19.83
N ILE A 232 -19.78 -1.29 19.56
CA ILE A 232 -20.98 -1.88 20.19
C ILE A 232 -21.42 -3.21 19.56
N ARG A 233 -20.59 -3.80 18.68
CA ARG A 233 -20.81 -5.12 18.04
C ARG A 233 -22.14 -5.27 17.27
N CYS A 234 -22.69 -4.17 16.75
CA CYS A 234 -23.99 -4.12 16.07
C CYS A 234 -24.04 -4.72 14.66
N ASN A 235 -22.92 -5.15 14.07
CA ASN A 235 -22.81 -5.69 12.69
C ASN A 235 -23.11 -4.73 11.53
N ALA A 236 -23.40 -3.45 11.78
CA ALA A 236 -23.69 -2.48 10.72
C ALA A 236 -22.62 -2.42 9.61
N CYS A 237 -21.33 -2.61 9.95
CA CYS A 237 -20.24 -2.64 8.97
C CYS A 237 -20.33 -3.84 8.00
N VAL A 238 -20.77 -5.01 8.48
CA VAL A 238 -20.91 -6.22 7.67
C VAL A 238 -22.20 -6.14 6.85
N GLU A 239 -23.31 -5.74 7.47
CA GLU A 239 -24.61 -5.65 6.81
C GLU A 239 -24.61 -4.61 5.67
N SER A 240 -23.99 -3.45 5.89
CA SER A 240 -23.83 -2.44 4.85
C SER A 240 -22.93 -2.91 3.71
N CYS A 241 -21.88 -3.68 4.00
CA CYS A 241 -21.03 -4.28 2.97
C CYS A 241 -21.84 -5.27 2.11
N VAL A 242 -22.63 -6.15 2.73
CA VAL A 242 -23.52 -7.07 2.01
C VAL A 242 -24.54 -6.31 1.16
N ALA A 243 -25.08 -5.21 1.66
CA ALA A 243 -26.11 -4.44 0.97
C ALA A 243 -25.62 -3.75 -0.31
N VAL A 244 -24.34 -3.37 -0.38
CA VAL A 244 -23.77 -2.67 -1.56
C VAL A 244 -23.20 -3.61 -2.62
N HIS A 245 -23.08 -4.91 -2.35
CA HIS A 245 -22.55 -5.90 -3.29
C HIS A 245 -23.64 -6.84 -3.80
N GLU A 246 -23.74 -6.99 -5.12
CA GLU A 246 -24.79 -7.79 -5.77
C GLU A 246 -24.78 -9.26 -5.36
N ASP A 247 -23.60 -9.83 -5.10
CA ASP A 247 -23.46 -11.22 -4.64
C ASP A 247 -23.79 -11.43 -3.16
N ARG A 248 -24.08 -10.36 -2.41
CA ARG A 248 -24.41 -10.40 -0.99
C ARG A 248 -23.35 -11.08 -0.12
N VAL A 249 -22.10 -11.12 -0.58
CA VAL A 249 -20.99 -11.68 0.19
C VAL A 249 -20.17 -10.54 0.81
N PRO A 250 -19.98 -10.54 2.14
CA PRO A 250 -19.23 -9.49 2.81
C PRO A 250 -17.75 -9.53 2.39
N ARG A 251 -17.17 -8.36 2.22
CA ARG A 251 -15.76 -8.19 1.83
C ARG A 251 -14.82 -7.89 2.99
N LEU A 252 -15.33 -8.04 4.21
CA LEU A 252 -14.62 -7.84 5.45
C LEU A 252 -15.09 -8.85 6.51
N SER A 253 -14.22 -9.15 7.46
CA SER A 253 -14.57 -9.82 8.72
C SER A 253 -14.13 -8.96 9.90
N LYS A 254 -14.88 -9.03 11.00
CA LYS A 254 -14.52 -8.35 12.26
C LYS A 254 -13.40 -9.08 13.04
N THR A 255 -12.94 -10.22 12.52
CA THR A 255 -11.76 -10.93 13.01
C THR A 255 -10.50 -10.33 12.40
N GLY A 256 -9.35 -10.64 12.99
CA GLY A 256 -8.05 -10.26 12.47
C GLY A 256 -7.05 -10.07 13.59
N TYR A 257 -6.05 -9.22 13.37
CA TYR A 257 -4.96 -9.05 14.31
C TYR A 257 -5.31 -8.04 15.39
N ARG A 258 -5.21 -8.44 16.65
CA ARG A 258 -5.43 -7.55 17.79
C ARG A 258 -4.12 -6.91 18.22
N THR A 259 -4.21 -5.64 18.57
CA THR A 259 -3.13 -4.88 19.20
C THR A 259 -3.42 -4.68 20.68
N SER A 260 -2.39 -4.29 21.43
CA SER A 260 -2.43 -3.99 22.85
C SER A 260 -3.31 -2.77 23.18
N GLY A 261 -3.53 -1.88 22.20
CA GLY A 261 -4.40 -0.72 22.33
C GLY A 261 -5.90 -1.00 22.09
N ASN A 262 -6.37 -2.24 22.25
CA ASN A 262 -7.75 -2.64 21.96
C ASN A 262 -8.21 -2.30 20.52
N VAL A 263 -7.30 -2.31 19.54
CA VAL A 263 -7.64 -2.16 18.12
C VAL A 263 -7.52 -3.53 17.44
N THR A 264 -8.46 -3.83 16.55
CA THR A 264 -8.38 -5.00 15.65
C THR A 264 -8.17 -4.53 14.22
N LEU A 265 -7.08 -4.97 13.60
CA LEU A 265 -6.93 -4.91 12.14
C LEU A 265 -7.82 -5.99 11.53
N ALA A 266 -8.95 -5.57 10.99
CA ALA A 266 -9.98 -6.42 10.42
C ALA A 266 -9.48 -7.09 9.14
N THR A 267 -9.81 -8.38 8.98
CA THR A 267 -9.56 -9.15 7.75
C THR A 267 -10.37 -8.54 6.61
N SER A 268 -9.73 -7.69 5.81
CA SER A 268 -10.27 -7.01 4.64
C SER A 268 -9.12 -6.69 3.68
N CYS A 269 -9.42 -6.39 2.41
CA CYS A 269 -8.37 -5.94 1.48
C CYS A 269 -7.73 -4.65 2.00
N TYR A 270 -6.40 -4.66 2.06
CA TYR A 270 -5.61 -3.49 2.44
C TYR A 270 -5.24 -2.60 1.26
N ASN A 271 -5.65 -2.92 0.04
CA ASN A 271 -5.35 -2.08 -1.13
C ASN A 271 -3.85 -1.74 -1.25
N CYS A 272 -3.00 -2.77 -1.14
CA CYS A 272 -1.56 -2.61 -1.08
C CYS A 272 -1.01 -1.80 -2.26
N GLU A 273 -0.04 -0.95 -1.95
CA GLU A 273 0.92 -0.41 -2.89
C GLU A 273 1.63 -1.53 -3.64
N ILE A 274 1.88 -2.69 -3.04
CA ILE A 274 2.40 -3.87 -3.77
C ILE A 274 1.37 -4.99 -3.81
N PRO A 275 0.46 -5.01 -4.80
CA PRO A 275 -0.64 -5.96 -4.86
C PRO A 275 -0.17 -7.29 -5.48
N GLU A 276 0.36 -8.21 -4.67
CA GLU A 276 0.73 -9.55 -5.14
C GLU A 276 -0.40 -10.27 -5.87
N CYS A 277 -1.65 -10.04 -5.44
CA CYS A 277 -2.84 -10.57 -6.09
C CYS A 277 -3.05 -10.04 -7.52
N MET A 278 -2.65 -8.79 -7.80
CA MET A 278 -2.64 -8.21 -9.15
C MET A 278 -1.57 -8.87 -10.00
N LEU A 279 -0.34 -8.95 -9.46
CA LEU A 279 0.82 -9.52 -10.15
C LEU A 279 0.61 -11.01 -10.46
N ALA A 280 -0.10 -11.73 -9.60
CA ALA A 280 -0.41 -13.14 -9.78
C ALA A 280 -1.61 -13.40 -10.70
N CYS A 281 -2.38 -12.39 -11.11
CA CYS A 281 -3.57 -12.59 -11.94
C CYS A 281 -3.20 -12.58 -13.43
N PRO A 282 -3.17 -13.74 -14.13
CA PRO A 282 -2.76 -13.77 -15.54
C PRO A 282 -3.84 -13.25 -16.49
N HIS A 283 -5.06 -13.02 -16.00
CA HIS A 283 -6.21 -12.57 -16.79
C HIS A 283 -6.49 -11.07 -16.61
N GLY A 284 -5.72 -10.35 -15.78
CA GLY A 284 -5.97 -8.95 -15.49
C GLY A 284 -7.36 -8.69 -14.90
N ALA A 285 -7.85 -9.59 -14.04
CA ALA A 285 -9.08 -9.39 -13.26
C ALA A 285 -8.86 -8.49 -12.03
N ILE A 286 -7.62 -8.33 -11.60
CA ILE A 286 -7.22 -7.37 -10.58
C ILE A 286 -6.31 -6.37 -11.29
N ARG A 287 -6.59 -5.07 -11.14
CA ARG A 287 -5.84 -3.99 -11.79
C ARG A 287 -5.74 -2.78 -10.87
N ARG A 288 -4.76 -1.93 -11.12
CA ARG A 288 -4.66 -0.61 -10.50
C ARG A 288 -5.39 0.41 -11.37
N ASP A 289 -6.26 1.22 -10.78
CA ASP A 289 -6.91 2.33 -11.48
C ASP A 289 -6.01 3.58 -11.55
N ILE A 290 -6.49 4.62 -12.25
CA ILE A 290 -5.77 5.89 -12.40
C ILE A 290 -5.53 6.63 -11.07
N ARG A 291 -6.30 6.29 -10.02
CA ARG A 291 -6.15 6.85 -8.67
C ARG A 291 -5.21 6.02 -7.80
N GLY A 292 -4.58 4.98 -8.37
CA GLY A 292 -3.69 4.08 -7.65
C GLY A 292 -4.39 2.96 -6.88
N LEU A 293 -5.73 2.87 -6.93
CA LEU A 293 -6.51 1.91 -6.15
C LEU A 293 -6.61 0.55 -6.87
N ILE A 294 -6.55 -0.54 -6.10
CA ILE A 294 -6.63 -1.91 -6.60
C ILE A 294 -8.09 -2.30 -6.82
N ARG A 295 -8.51 -2.22 -8.08
CA ARG A 295 -9.85 -2.54 -8.56
C ARG A 295 -9.95 -3.97 -9.07
N PHE A 296 -11.18 -4.45 -9.11
CA PHE A 296 -11.53 -5.78 -9.59
C PHE A 296 -12.41 -5.66 -10.83
N VAL A 297 -11.99 -6.27 -11.93
CA VAL A 297 -12.73 -6.34 -13.19
C VAL A 297 -13.34 -7.75 -13.29
N PHE A 298 -14.60 -7.87 -12.87
CA PHE A 298 -15.28 -9.16 -12.74
C PHE A 298 -15.40 -9.96 -14.03
N ASP A 299 -15.41 -9.30 -15.19
CA ASP A 299 -15.54 -9.94 -16.50
C ASP A 299 -14.27 -10.67 -16.94
N ASN A 300 -13.12 -10.29 -16.37
CA ASN A 300 -11.84 -10.93 -16.67
C ASN A 300 -11.56 -12.13 -15.73
N CYS A 301 -12.36 -12.33 -14.69
CA CYS A 301 -12.10 -13.37 -13.70
C CYS A 301 -12.58 -14.74 -14.21
N VAL A 302 -11.63 -15.65 -14.46
CA VAL A 302 -11.91 -17.05 -14.83
C VAL A 302 -12.00 -18.01 -13.64
N GLY A 303 -11.83 -17.53 -12.41
CA GLY A 303 -11.92 -18.38 -11.21
C GLY A 303 -10.68 -19.22 -10.89
N CYS A 304 -9.51 -18.95 -11.49
CA CYS A 304 -8.30 -19.78 -11.33
C CYS A 304 -7.70 -19.79 -9.90
N GLY A 305 -8.06 -18.84 -9.03
CA GLY A 305 -7.57 -18.81 -7.64
C GLY A 305 -6.13 -18.34 -7.44
N ALA A 306 -5.37 -17.98 -8.48
CA ALA A 306 -3.98 -17.52 -8.31
C ALA A 306 -3.85 -16.33 -7.34
N CYS A 307 -4.82 -15.42 -7.35
CA CYS A 307 -4.86 -14.27 -6.45
C CYS A 307 -5.16 -14.64 -4.99
N THR A 308 -5.84 -15.76 -4.71
CA THR A 308 -6.11 -16.18 -3.33
C THR A 308 -4.81 -16.66 -2.68
N GLN A 309 -4.03 -17.46 -3.41
CA GLN A 309 -2.72 -17.96 -2.95
C GLN A 309 -1.68 -16.84 -2.83
N ALA A 310 -1.76 -15.83 -3.69
CA ALA A 310 -0.84 -14.71 -3.68
C ALA A 310 -1.16 -13.65 -2.61
N CYS A 311 -2.33 -13.69 -1.97
CA CYS A 311 -2.69 -12.67 -0.99
C CYS A 311 -2.06 -13.01 0.36
N PRO A 312 -1.11 -12.19 0.89
CA PRO A 312 -0.44 -12.51 2.15
C PRO A 312 -1.37 -12.43 3.37
N TYR A 313 -2.57 -11.86 3.22
CA TYR A 313 -3.55 -11.69 4.30
C TYR A 313 -4.72 -12.68 4.24
N ASP A 314 -4.78 -13.51 3.19
CA ASP A 314 -5.89 -14.44 2.97
C ASP A 314 -7.29 -13.76 2.93
N VAL A 315 -7.34 -12.54 2.38
CA VAL A 315 -8.57 -11.71 2.30
C VAL A 315 -9.31 -11.82 0.96
N ILE A 316 -8.85 -12.73 0.09
CA ILE A 316 -9.45 -12.98 -1.22
C ILE A 316 -9.97 -14.40 -1.24
N SER A 317 -11.26 -14.58 -1.52
CA SER A 317 -11.89 -15.89 -1.58
C SER A 317 -12.56 -16.14 -2.93
N LEU A 318 -12.79 -17.41 -3.27
CA LEU A 318 -13.56 -17.81 -4.45
C LEU A 318 -15.00 -18.03 -4.03
N THR A 319 -15.92 -17.30 -4.66
CA THR A 319 -17.37 -17.40 -4.42
C THR A 319 -18.07 -17.77 -5.74
N PRO A 320 -19.11 -18.61 -5.72
CA PRO A 320 -19.94 -18.82 -6.91
C PRO A 320 -20.40 -17.48 -7.49
N PRO A 321 -20.42 -17.31 -8.82
CA PRO A 321 -20.94 -16.08 -9.40
C PRO A 321 -22.39 -15.86 -8.94
N PRO A 322 -22.81 -14.60 -8.73
CA PRO A 322 -24.19 -14.31 -8.39
C PRO A 322 -25.11 -14.94 -9.43
N THR A 323 -26.04 -15.77 -8.97
CA THR A 323 -27.02 -16.44 -9.83
C THR A 323 -27.95 -15.38 -10.40
N ASP A 324 -28.09 -15.31 -11.72
CA ASP A 324 -28.97 -14.40 -12.49
C ASP A 324 -30.35 -14.20 -11.84
N GLY A 325 -30.49 -13.22 -10.92
CA GLY A 325 -31.76 -12.70 -10.38
C GLY A 325 -32.80 -13.70 -9.84
N LYS A 326 -32.55 -15.00 -9.84
CA LYS A 326 -33.46 -16.01 -9.32
C LYS A 326 -33.21 -16.05 -7.83
N GLU A 327 -33.99 -15.28 -7.09
CA GLU A 327 -34.12 -15.49 -5.65
C GLU A 327 -34.19 -17.01 -5.39
N PRO A 328 -33.44 -17.54 -4.41
CA PRO A 328 -33.65 -18.91 -3.99
C PRO A 328 -35.14 -19.01 -3.68
N LYS A 329 -35.87 -19.88 -4.40
CA LYS A 329 -37.30 -20.12 -4.15
C LYS A 329 -37.41 -20.74 -2.78
N PHE A 330 -37.41 -19.90 -1.74
CA PHE A 330 -37.74 -20.30 -0.39
C PHE A 330 -39.17 -20.81 -0.51
N LYS A 331 -39.38 -22.11 -0.29
CA LYS A 331 -40.71 -22.70 -0.26
C LYS A 331 -41.46 -22.00 0.88
N ARG A 332 -42.13 -20.88 0.57
CA ARG A 332 -43.02 -20.17 1.50
C ARG A 332 -44.13 -21.16 1.82
N ASN A 333 -44.03 -21.79 2.97
CA ASN A 333 -45.13 -22.55 3.53
C ASN A 333 -46.29 -21.55 3.75
N TRP A 334 -47.26 -21.60 2.84
CA TRP A 334 -48.55 -20.91 2.84
C TRP A 334 -49.16 -20.80 4.25
N PHE A 335 -48.97 -21.84 5.06
CA PHE A 335 -49.65 -22.05 6.34
C PHE A 335 -49.36 -21.01 7.42
N LEU A 336 -48.24 -20.28 7.35
CA LEU A 336 -47.86 -19.30 8.38
C LEU A 336 -48.45 -17.90 8.14
N ARG A 337 -49.16 -17.69 7.03
CA ARG A 337 -49.72 -16.38 6.64
C ARG A 337 -51.11 -16.10 7.24
N THR A 338 -51.75 -17.11 7.83
CA THR A 338 -53.08 -16.98 8.46
C THR A 338 -53.03 -16.76 9.97
N LEU A 339 -51.84 -16.74 10.59
CA LEU A 339 -51.69 -16.48 12.02
C LEU A 339 -51.85 -14.98 12.31
N PRO A 340 -52.95 -14.56 12.98
CA PRO A 340 -53.20 -13.16 13.26
C PRO A 340 -52.32 -12.76 14.45
N PHE A 341 -51.08 -12.34 14.19
CA PHE A 341 -50.22 -11.48 15.06
C PHE A 341 -48.78 -11.33 14.52
N ILE A 342 -48.36 -12.12 13.52
CA ILE A 342 -46.94 -12.17 13.06
C ILE A 342 -46.70 -11.29 11.80
N GLY A 343 -47.77 -10.83 11.14
CA GLY A 343 -47.72 -10.19 9.81
C GLY A 343 -47.18 -8.76 9.71
N LYS A 344 -46.72 -8.12 10.79
CA LYS A 344 -46.27 -6.71 10.77
C LYS A 344 -44.79 -6.46 11.16
N ARG A 345 -43.97 -7.51 11.33
CA ARG A 345 -42.56 -7.35 11.76
C ARG A 345 -41.51 -7.60 10.67
N PHE A 346 -41.93 -7.79 9.42
CA PHE A 346 -41.04 -8.07 8.27
C PHE A 346 -41.32 -7.17 7.05
N GLU A 347 -41.69 -5.90 7.27
CA GLU A 347 -41.56 -4.86 6.25
C GLU A 347 -40.21 -4.16 6.46
N GLY A 348 -39.13 -4.87 6.11
CA GLY A 348 -37.81 -4.27 5.96
C GLY A 348 -37.77 -3.48 4.65
N ASN A 349 -37.28 -2.25 4.75
CA ASN A 349 -37.19 -1.25 3.69
C ASN A 349 -36.84 -1.82 2.31
N ARG A 350 -37.58 -1.35 1.29
CA ARG A 350 -37.24 -1.53 -0.12
C ARG A 350 -35.88 -0.86 -0.39
N PRO A 351 -34.92 -1.51 -1.07
CA PRO A 351 -33.73 -0.82 -1.52
C PRO A 351 -34.08 0.18 -2.62
N CYS A 352 -33.39 1.31 -2.60
CA CYS A 352 -33.49 2.38 -3.60
C CYS A 352 -33.23 1.80 -5.00
N SER A 353 -34.26 1.80 -5.84
CA SER A 353 -34.13 1.62 -7.28
C SER A 353 -33.75 2.96 -7.90
N GLY A 354 -32.57 3.05 -8.52
CA GLY A 354 -32.23 4.18 -9.37
C GLY A 354 -30.74 4.49 -9.41
N HIS A 355 -29.97 3.70 -10.15
CA HIS A 355 -28.83 4.22 -10.90
C HIS A 355 -28.69 3.39 -12.18
N GLU A 356 -29.22 3.93 -13.28
CA GLU A 356 -28.87 3.49 -14.63
C GLU A 356 -27.41 3.89 -14.89
N GLY A 357 -26.49 2.93 -14.76
CA GLY A 357 -25.10 3.08 -15.15
C GLY A 357 -24.97 3.05 -16.68
N GLY A 358 -25.30 4.16 -17.33
CA GLY A 358 -25.02 4.39 -18.74
C GLY A 358 -23.55 4.79 -18.96
N ALA A 359 -22.96 4.20 -19.99
CA ALA A 359 -21.71 4.60 -20.66
C ALA A 359 -20.37 4.29 -19.96
N ALA A 360 -19.97 3.01 -20.02
CA ALA A 360 -18.55 2.62 -20.12
C ALA A 360 -18.46 1.29 -20.88
N ARG A 361 -18.86 1.30 -22.15
CA ARG A 361 -18.90 0.11 -23.00
C ARG A 361 -18.20 0.37 -24.33
N GLU A 362 -16.90 0.61 -24.27
CA GLU A 362 -16.00 0.42 -25.42
C GLU A 362 -14.57 0.46 -24.91
N LEU A 363 -13.73 -0.48 -25.37
CA LEU A 363 -12.33 -0.74 -24.98
C LEU A 363 -12.12 -1.75 -23.83
N ALA A 364 -12.72 -2.94 -23.91
CA ALA A 364 -12.15 -4.12 -23.28
C ALA A 364 -12.54 -5.37 -24.08
N GLY A 365 -11.56 -6.03 -24.70
CA GLY A 365 -11.70 -7.41 -25.19
C GLY A 365 -11.78 -8.38 -24.01
N GLY A 366 -12.82 -8.25 -23.19
CA GLY A 366 -13.06 -9.09 -22.03
C GLY A 366 -13.58 -10.47 -22.44
N TYR A 367 -13.36 -11.46 -21.56
CA TYR A 367 -13.93 -12.81 -21.67
C TYR A 367 -15.45 -12.83 -21.40
N SER A 368 -16.21 -11.89 -21.99
CA SER A 368 -17.65 -11.79 -21.78
C SER A 368 -18.34 -13.03 -22.35
N GLY A 369 -18.87 -13.89 -21.48
CA GLY A 369 -19.65 -15.07 -21.88
C GLY A 369 -19.10 -16.42 -21.40
N VAL A 370 -17.91 -16.48 -20.78
CA VAL A 370 -17.40 -17.73 -20.20
C VAL A 370 -18.11 -18.01 -18.87
N ARG A 371 -18.85 -19.13 -18.78
CA ARG A 371 -19.41 -19.61 -17.50
C ARG A 371 -18.29 -20.13 -16.63
N VAL A 372 -18.09 -19.49 -15.48
CA VAL A 372 -17.12 -19.88 -14.47
C VAL A 372 -17.82 -20.42 -13.24
N SER A 373 -17.25 -21.44 -12.59
CA SER A 373 -17.84 -22.06 -11.40
C SER A 373 -17.71 -21.17 -10.16
N ALA A 374 -16.71 -20.30 -10.11
CA ALA A 374 -16.48 -19.33 -9.05
C ALA A 374 -15.75 -18.10 -9.60
N LYS A 375 -15.97 -16.95 -8.97
CA LYS A 375 -15.21 -15.71 -9.16
C LYS A 375 -14.50 -15.34 -7.87
N ALA A 376 -13.32 -14.76 -8.00
CA ALA A 376 -12.62 -14.22 -6.84
C ALA A 376 -13.34 -12.98 -6.33
N ILE A 377 -13.42 -12.84 -5.01
CA ILE A 377 -14.01 -11.71 -4.31
C ILE A 377 -12.99 -11.12 -3.34
N LYS A 378 -12.95 -9.79 -3.29
CA LYS A 378 -12.18 -9.01 -2.32
C LYS A 378 -12.92 -7.71 -1.99
N CYS A 379 -12.47 -6.97 -0.99
CA CYS A 379 -12.92 -5.58 -0.80
C CYS A 379 -12.36 -4.72 -1.93
N ASP A 380 -13.23 -3.95 -2.58
CA ASP A 380 -12.95 -3.06 -3.70
C ASP A 380 -13.10 -1.58 -3.31
N LEU A 381 -13.15 -1.30 -2.00
CA LEU A 381 -13.42 0.02 -1.43
C LEU A 381 -14.75 0.60 -1.91
N CYS A 382 -15.77 -0.24 -2.05
CA CYS A 382 -17.10 0.15 -2.54
C CYS A 382 -17.01 0.89 -3.89
N ALA A 383 -16.26 0.32 -4.83
CA ALA A 383 -15.99 0.92 -6.13
C ALA A 383 -17.30 1.39 -6.81
N GLY A 384 -17.34 2.67 -7.21
CA GLY A 384 -18.54 3.30 -7.78
C GLY A 384 -19.39 4.08 -6.77
N LEU A 385 -19.14 3.95 -5.46
CA LEU A 385 -19.76 4.78 -4.43
C LEU A 385 -18.80 5.88 -3.93
N PRO A 386 -19.33 7.03 -3.47
CA PRO A 386 -18.50 8.11 -2.94
C PRO A 386 -18.00 7.85 -1.50
N PHE A 387 -18.36 6.71 -0.90
CA PHE A 387 -18.00 6.35 0.47
C PHE A 387 -17.81 4.84 0.61
N GLU A 388 -17.04 4.44 1.63
CA GLU A 388 -16.94 3.05 2.07
C GLU A 388 -18.12 2.71 3.00
N ALA A 389 -19.01 1.83 2.55
CA ALA A 389 -20.25 1.52 3.26
C ALA A 389 -20.02 1.06 4.71
N CYS A 390 -18.97 0.26 4.93
CA CYS A 390 -18.66 -0.30 6.25
C CYS A 390 -18.17 0.76 7.26
N VAL A 391 -17.43 1.78 6.79
CA VAL A 391 -16.94 2.90 7.59
C VAL A 391 -18.07 3.91 7.82
N TYR A 392 -18.75 4.31 6.74
CA TYR A 392 -19.81 5.32 6.78
C TYR A 392 -20.97 4.93 7.70
N ASN A 393 -21.40 3.66 7.67
CA ASN A 393 -22.55 3.19 8.44
C ASN A 393 -22.21 2.73 9.87
N CYS A 394 -20.99 2.97 10.35
CA CYS A 394 -20.65 2.65 11.73
C CYS A 394 -21.24 3.69 12.70
N PRO A 395 -22.22 3.34 13.55
CA PRO A 395 -22.93 4.32 14.38
C PRO A 395 -22.03 4.98 15.43
N THR A 396 -20.96 4.28 15.85
CA THR A 396 -20.02 4.78 16.86
C THR A 396 -18.69 5.24 16.26
N ARG A 397 -18.55 5.21 14.92
CA ARG A 397 -17.28 5.46 14.21
C ARG A 397 -16.10 4.64 14.75
N ALA A 398 -16.40 3.43 15.22
CA ALA A 398 -15.40 2.51 15.75
C ALA A 398 -14.55 1.86 14.64
N ILE A 399 -15.04 1.83 13.40
CA ILE A 399 -14.32 1.27 12.25
C ILE A 399 -13.86 2.40 11.33
N TYR A 400 -12.59 2.34 10.91
CA TYR A 400 -11.95 3.34 10.06
C TYR A 400 -10.82 2.70 9.25
N ARG A 401 -10.35 3.42 8.22
CA ARG A 401 -9.14 3.06 7.47
C ARG A 401 -7.94 3.76 8.09
N VAL A 402 -6.82 3.07 8.12
CA VAL A 402 -5.57 3.61 8.64
C VAL A 402 -4.41 3.15 7.77
N SER A 403 -3.57 4.09 7.37
CA SER A 403 -2.33 3.79 6.63
C SER A 403 -1.15 3.67 7.60
N PRO A 404 -0.08 2.93 7.23
CA PRO A 404 1.16 2.90 8.00
C PRO A 404 1.73 4.31 8.23
N GLU A 405 1.67 5.18 7.22
CA GLU A 405 2.21 6.55 7.27
C GLU A 405 1.44 7.42 8.26
N GLU A 406 0.12 7.25 8.34
CA GLU A 406 -0.72 7.97 9.32
C GLU A 406 -0.39 7.54 10.75
N LEU A 407 -0.08 6.27 10.98
CA LEU A 407 0.34 5.78 12.29
C LEU A 407 1.69 6.35 12.72
N VAL A 408 2.66 6.39 11.82
CA VAL A 408 3.97 7.01 12.08
C VAL A 408 3.77 8.49 12.40
N ARG A 409 3.04 9.23 11.54
CA ARG A 409 2.83 10.68 11.70
C ARG A 409 2.09 11.04 12.98
N THR A 410 1.06 10.26 13.34
CA THR A 410 0.27 10.56 14.54
C THR A 410 0.91 10.08 15.83
N ALA A 411 1.93 9.20 15.76
CA ALA A 411 2.78 8.82 16.88
C ALA A 411 3.85 9.89 17.21
N ALA A 412 4.16 10.81 16.29
CA ALA A 412 5.00 11.97 16.56
C ALA A 412 4.29 12.97 17.51
N PRO A 413 5.02 13.63 18.42
CA PRO A 413 4.44 14.58 19.37
C PRO A 413 3.75 15.72 18.61
N LYS A 414 2.47 15.96 18.94
CA LYS A 414 1.79 17.18 18.51
C LYS A 414 2.42 18.35 19.25
N GLU A 415 2.79 19.41 18.51
CA GLU A 415 3.14 20.70 19.12
C GLU A 415 2.05 21.09 20.13
N PRO A 416 2.42 21.59 21.32
CA PRO A 416 1.46 22.13 22.25
C PRO A 416 0.72 23.27 21.55
N ARG A 417 -0.61 23.16 21.46
CA ARG A 417 -1.45 24.30 21.04
C ARG A 417 -1.15 25.46 21.99
N ALA A 418 -0.64 26.55 21.43
CA ALA A 418 -0.33 27.80 22.11
C ALA A 418 -1.55 28.39 22.83
#